data_AF-A0A7T5REH7-F1
#
_entry.id   AF-A0A7T5REH7-F1
#
_cell.length_a   1.000
_cell.length_b   1.000
_cell.length_c   1.000
_cell.angle_alpha   90.00
_cell.angle_beta   90.00
_cell.angle_gamma   90.00
#
_symmetry.space_group_name_H-M   'P 1'
#
loop_
_entity.id
_entity.type
_entity.pdbx_description
1 polymer ?
#
loop_
_entity_poly.entity_id
_entity_poly.type
_entity_poly.pdbx_seq_one_letter_code
_entity_poly.pdbx_strand_id
1 'polypeptide(L)'
;MAIAERIKVIVRWFNSKRGYGLGDGANEKVYILHFSQIASHGTGFRSLDPGEEVEITPVLSGDPTKGPRAEDVRRITKKLKPLSSKAPEYRFEKTRRFLELTVGWDNNIVFPNPLGGCDRDYVSGNVEAFYLGAPGYYRELPPLSVELQKTMVRGNTAIVGVNEDGGVLPRRFLYDFRPGHFVLAVTVDGGKVYAEAKQISFRMQNSTNSIAPQDHGVWVVADTVFKKVFEGLPDTENEYELKMAIRDQIPDPENFETKKRNTSMKVFGKAIAQCILELKPDPVVAQAAQATA
;
A
#
# COMPACT_ATOMS: atom_id res chain seq x y z
N MET A 1 17.06 -37.72 3.45
CA MET A 1 17.19 -36.34 2.93
C MET A 1 17.72 -35.48 4.07
N ALA A 2 18.86 -34.81 3.89
CA ALA A 2 19.35 -33.88 4.89
C ALA A 2 18.32 -32.75 5.02
N ILE A 3 17.85 -32.50 6.25
CA ILE A 3 17.04 -31.32 6.53
C ILE A 3 17.98 -30.14 6.32
N ALA A 4 17.76 -29.37 5.26
CA ALA A 4 18.48 -28.12 5.07
C ALA A 4 18.19 -27.23 6.28
N GLU A 5 19.25 -26.73 6.92
CA GLU A 5 19.14 -25.94 8.14
C GLU A 5 18.34 -24.66 7.84
N ARG A 6 17.22 -24.48 8.56
CA ARG A 6 16.44 -23.25 8.47
C ARG A 6 17.10 -22.16 9.29
N ILE A 7 17.06 -20.94 8.76
CA ILE A 7 17.58 -19.77 9.47
C ILE A 7 16.53 -18.66 9.53
N LYS A 8 16.64 -17.84 10.57
CA LYS A 8 15.81 -16.65 10.74
C LYS A 8 16.38 -15.48 9.95
N VAL A 9 15.49 -14.75 9.30
CA VAL A 9 15.78 -13.57 8.48
C VAL A 9 14.80 -12.46 8.82
N ILE A 10 15.30 -11.24 9.02
CA ILE A 10 14.48 -10.04 9.14
C ILE A 10 14.36 -9.41 7.75
N VAL A 11 13.14 -9.22 7.26
CA VAL A 11 12.89 -8.61 5.95
C VAL A 11 13.37 -7.16 6.00
N ARG A 12 14.40 -6.82 5.22
CA ARG A 12 14.89 -5.45 5.11
C ARG A 12 13.92 -4.62 4.28
N TRP A 13 13.56 -5.13 3.12
CA TRP A 13 12.55 -4.54 2.24
C TRP A 13 12.01 -5.59 1.29
N PHE A 14 10.79 -5.36 0.79
CA PHE A 14 10.19 -6.20 -0.24
C PHE A 14 9.36 -5.35 -1.19
N ASN A 15 9.66 -5.42 -2.48
CA ASN A 15 8.89 -4.75 -3.52
C ASN A 15 7.76 -5.68 -3.97
N SER A 16 6.57 -5.47 -3.41
CA SER A 16 5.37 -6.24 -3.71
C SER A 16 4.97 -6.22 -5.20
N LYS A 17 5.31 -5.14 -5.93
CA LYS A 17 5.03 -5.00 -7.37
C LYS A 17 5.97 -5.85 -8.22
N ARG A 18 7.23 -5.95 -7.81
CA ARG A 18 8.26 -6.74 -8.52
C ARG A 18 8.38 -8.17 -8.00
N GLY A 19 7.81 -8.47 -6.84
CA GLY A 19 7.78 -9.80 -6.25
C GLY A 19 9.12 -10.24 -5.63
N TYR A 20 10.01 -9.32 -5.28
CA TYR A 20 11.26 -9.66 -4.63
C TYR A 20 11.70 -8.62 -3.60
N GLY A 21 12.61 -9.03 -2.72
CA GLY A 21 13.14 -8.23 -1.65
C GLY A 21 14.47 -8.75 -1.13
N LEU A 22 14.98 -8.10 -0.08
CA LEU A 22 16.16 -8.54 0.65
C LEU A 22 15.81 -8.70 2.12
N GLY A 23 16.47 -9.67 2.77
CA GLY A 23 16.38 -9.87 4.20
C GLY A 23 17.75 -10.14 4.83
N ASP A 24 17.87 -9.75 6.08
CA ASP A 24 19.08 -9.88 6.90
C ASP A 24 18.99 -11.14 7.75
N GLY A 25 19.87 -12.09 7.47
CA GLY A 25 20.00 -13.31 8.26
C GLY A 25 20.72 -13.07 9.57
N ALA A 26 20.40 -13.88 10.59
CA ALA A 26 21.09 -13.86 11.88
C ALA A 26 22.60 -14.20 11.79
N ASN A 27 23.05 -14.71 10.65
CA ASN A 27 24.45 -15.03 10.33
C ASN A 27 25.17 -13.91 9.57
N GLU A 28 24.66 -12.67 9.63
CA GLU A 28 25.21 -11.47 8.96
C GLU A 28 25.21 -11.55 7.42
N LYS A 29 24.55 -12.54 6.82
CA LYS A 29 24.39 -12.63 5.36
C LYS A 29 23.07 -12.03 4.91
N VAL A 30 23.08 -11.44 3.72
CA VAL A 30 21.88 -10.90 3.05
C VAL A 30 21.30 -11.95 2.11
N TYR A 31 20.01 -12.19 2.22
CA TYR A 31 19.28 -13.17 1.43
C TYR A 31 18.32 -12.50 0.45
N ILE A 32 18.27 -13.01 -0.77
CA ILE A 32 17.28 -12.61 -1.78
C ILE A 32 15.98 -13.36 -1.51
N LEU A 33 14.92 -12.59 -1.27
CA LEU A 33 13.57 -13.09 -1.04
C LEU A 33 12.76 -12.97 -2.33
N HIS A 34 12.08 -14.03 -2.75
CA HIS A 34 11.20 -14.00 -3.92
C HIS A 34 9.80 -14.46 -3.53
N PHE A 35 8.76 -13.83 -4.08
CA PHE A 35 7.37 -14.10 -3.68
C PHE A 35 6.95 -15.56 -3.94
N SER A 36 7.52 -16.21 -4.96
CA SER A 36 7.27 -17.62 -5.27
C SER A 36 7.71 -18.57 -4.16
N GLN A 37 8.66 -18.14 -3.33
CA GLN A 37 9.23 -18.94 -2.25
C GLN A 37 8.49 -18.75 -0.93
N ILE A 38 7.56 -17.80 -0.85
CA ILE A 38 6.75 -17.55 0.34
C ILE A 38 5.72 -18.67 0.48
N ALA A 39 5.94 -19.52 1.49
CA ALA A 39 5.03 -20.58 1.90
C ALA A 39 3.79 -19.94 2.53
N SER A 40 2.76 -19.77 1.73
CA SER A 40 1.41 -19.46 2.16
C SER A 40 0.47 -20.25 1.27
N HIS A 41 -0.49 -20.95 1.87
CA HIS A 41 -1.48 -21.72 1.12
C HIS A 41 -2.43 -20.76 0.39
N GLY A 42 -2.83 -21.10 -0.84
CA GLY A 42 -3.93 -20.43 -1.57
C GLY A 42 -3.57 -19.40 -2.64
N THR A 43 -2.70 -19.76 -3.60
CA THR A 43 -2.57 -19.19 -4.98
C THR A 43 -2.36 -17.67 -5.17
N GLY A 44 -1.31 -17.28 -5.91
CA GLY A 44 -1.22 -15.93 -6.48
C GLY A 44 -0.35 -14.93 -5.71
N PHE A 45 -0.86 -13.69 -5.60
CA PHE A 45 -0.13 -12.54 -5.12
C PHE A 45 0.36 -12.72 -3.68
N ARG A 46 1.67 -12.48 -3.42
CA ARG A 46 2.28 -12.58 -2.09
C ARG A 46 3.28 -11.45 -1.87
N SER A 47 3.38 -10.98 -0.63
CA SER A 47 4.32 -9.94 -0.23
C SER A 47 4.91 -10.24 1.15
N LEU A 48 5.84 -9.42 1.61
CA LEU A 48 6.41 -9.41 2.96
C LEU A 48 6.51 -7.97 3.42
N ASP A 49 6.36 -7.73 4.72
CA ASP A 49 6.48 -6.38 5.26
C ASP A 49 7.92 -6.10 5.72
N PRO A 50 8.43 -4.87 5.54
CA PRO A 50 9.69 -4.47 6.17
C PRO A 50 9.67 -4.71 7.69
N GLY A 51 10.75 -5.28 8.22
CA GLY A 51 10.88 -5.67 9.62
C GLY A 51 10.21 -7.00 9.99
N GLU A 52 9.54 -7.68 9.06
CA GLU A 52 8.92 -8.99 9.32
C GLU A 52 9.98 -10.08 9.54
N GLU A 53 9.80 -10.91 10.58
CA GLU A 53 10.67 -12.06 10.85
C GLU A 53 10.15 -13.31 10.14
N VAL A 54 11.00 -13.93 9.30
CA VAL A 54 10.70 -15.12 8.52
C VAL A 54 11.77 -16.19 8.70
N GLU A 55 11.38 -17.46 8.57
CA GLU A 55 12.29 -18.59 8.46
C GLU A 55 12.50 -18.94 7.00
N ILE A 56 13.74 -19.20 6.59
CA ILE A 56 14.08 -19.57 5.22
C ILE A 56 14.95 -20.82 5.18
N THR A 57 14.97 -21.48 4.02
CA THR A 57 16.01 -22.43 3.64
C THR A 57 17.04 -21.70 2.78
N PRO A 58 18.29 -21.54 3.24
CA PRO A 58 19.31 -20.81 2.49
C PRO A 58 19.85 -21.67 1.35
N VAL A 59 19.81 -21.13 0.13
CA VAL A 59 20.38 -21.78 -1.07
C VAL A 59 21.45 -20.87 -1.65
N LEU A 60 22.67 -21.41 -1.81
CA LEU A 60 23.76 -20.68 -2.45
C LEU A 60 23.39 -20.46 -3.92
N SER A 61 23.56 -19.22 -4.39
CA SER A 61 23.46 -18.93 -5.81
C SER A 61 24.66 -19.58 -6.52
N GLY A 62 24.42 -20.27 -7.64
CA GLY A 62 25.49 -20.79 -8.50
C GLY A 62 26.29 -19.68 -9.21
N ASP A 63 25.82 -18.44 -9.13
CA ASP A 63 26.49 -17.22 -9.60
C ASP A 63 27.04 -16.46 -8.38
N PRO A 64 28.37 -16.38 -8.20
CA PRO A 64 29.00 -15.75 -7.03
C PRO A 64 28.78 -14.22 -6.96
N THR A 65 28.30 -13.60 -8.04
CA THR A 65 27.91 -12.17 -8.04
C THR A 65 26.53 -11.93 -7.45
N LYS A 66 25.73 -12.99 -7.28
CA LYS A 66 24.38 -12.95 -6.70
C LYS A 66 24.43 -13.55 -5.30
N GLY A 67 23.96 -12.80 -4.31
CA GLY A 67 23.88 -13.28 -2.93
C GLY A 67 23.04 -14.56 -2.79
N PRO A 68 23.11 -15.24 -1.63
CA PRO A 68 22.31 -16.44 -1.38
C PRO A 68 20.82 -16.13 -1.50
N ARG A 69 20.06 -17.13 -1.94
CA ARG A 69 18.61 -17.04 -2.10
C ARG A 69 17.90 -17.73 -0.96
N ALA A 70 16.70 -17.27 -0.67
CA ALA A 70 15.79 -17.92 0.25
C ALA A 70 14.82 -18.83 -0.51
N GLU A 71 14.71 -20.07 -0.07
CA GLU A 71 13.64 -20.99 -0.45
C GLU A 71 12.76 -21.32 0.75
N ASP A 72 11.51 -21.74 0.50
CA ASP A 72 10.54 -22.11 1.54
C ASP A 72 10.47 -21.10 2.70
N VAL A 73 10.21 -19.84 2.34
CA VAL A 73 10.11 -18.69 3.23
C VAL A 73 8.80 -18.80 4.03
N ARG A 74 8.90 -18.93 5.34
CA ARG A 74 7.77 -19.09 6.26
C ARG A 74 7.69 -17.94 7.23
N ARG A 75 6.47 -17.46 7.47
CA ARG A 75 6.23 -16.48 8.53
C ARG A 75 6.31 -17.15 9.88
N ILE A 76 7.02 -16.54 10.82
CA ILE A 76 7.19 -17.10 12.17
C ILE A 76 6.04 -16.62 13.07
N THR A 77 5.85 -15.30 13.13
CA THR A 77 4.98 -14.66 14.13
C THR A 77 3.66 -14.18 13.53
N LYS A 78 3.66 -13.90 12.23
CA LYS A 78 2.54 -13.22 11.57
C LYS A 78 1.55 -14.22 11.00
N LYS A 79 0.37 -14.29 11.62
CA LYS A 79 -0.82 -14.91 10.99
C LYS A 79 -1.42 -13.93 10.01
N LEU A 80 -1.56 -14.34 8.75
CA LEU A 80 -2.30 -13.55 7.77
C LEU A 80 -3.77 -13.49 8.20
N LYS A 81 -4.36 -12.30 8.10
CA LYS A 81 -5.80 -12.16 8.30
C LYS A 81 -6.51 -12.66 7.03
N PRO A 82 -7.65 -13.34 7.12
CA PRO A 82 -8.51 -13.45 5.95
C PRO A 82 -8.99 -12.04 5.58
N LEU A 83 -9.05 -11.74 4.29
CA LEU A 83 -9.71 -10.52 3.83
C LEU A 83 -11.20 -10.60 4.20
N SER A 84 -11.56 -9.90 5.28
CA SER A 84 -12.91 -9.90 5.84
C SER A 84 -13.85 -8.94 5.11
N SER A 85 -13.35 -8.14 4.17
CA SER A 85 -14.23 -7.35 3.32
C SER A 85 -14.96 -8.32 2.42
N LYS A 86 -16.19 -8.70 2.78
CA LYS A 86 -17.18 -9.11 1.81
C LYS A 86 -17.33 -7.92 0.86
N ALA A 87 -16.50 -7.88 -0.18
CA ALA A 87 -16.74 -7.02 -1.31
C ALA A 87 -18.21 -7.25 -1.70
N PRO A 88 -19.02 -6.20 -1.86
CA PRO A 88 -20.36 -6.41 -2.37
C PRO A 88 -20.23 -7.21 -3.67
N GLU A 89 -21.06 -8.25 -3.85
CA GLU A 89 -21.07 -9.01 -5.10
C GLU A 89 -21.23 -8.01 -6.24
N TYR A 90 -20.14 -7.82 -6.99
CA TYR A 90 -20.15 -6.83 -8.04
C TYR A 90 -20.82 -7.45 -9.25
N ARG A 91 -22.09 -7.09 -9.47
CA ARG A 91 -22.77 -7.49 -10.70
C ARG A 91 -22.14 -6.68 -11.83
N PHE A 92 -21.40 -7.36 -12.71
CA PHE A 92 -20.88 -6.75 -13.94
C PHE A 92 -22.07 -6.27 -14.79
N GLU A 93 -22.48 -5.03 -14.59
CA GLU A 93 -23.39 -4.35 -15.49
C GLU A 93 -22.58 -4.02 -16.75
N LYS A 94 -22.88 -4.71 -17.87
CA LYS A 94 -22.26 -4.42 -19.19
C LYS A 94 -22.39 -2.94 -19.61
N THR A 95 -23.28 -2.18 -18.97
CA THR A 95 -23.50 -0.75 -19.17
C THR A 95 -22.50 0.14 -18.42
N ARG A 96 -21.88 -0.34 -17.32
CA ARG A 96 -20.84 0.41 -16.60
C ARG A 96 -19.48 0.15 -17.25
N ARG A 97 -18.88 1.20 -17.82
CA ARG A 97 -17.56 1.15 -18.48
C ARG A 97 -16.37 1.27 -17.51
N PHE A 98 -16.56 1.01 -16.22
CA PHE A 98 -15.52 1.09 -15.20
C PHE A 98 -15.80 0.17 -14.01
N LEU A 99 -14.73 -0.21 -13.31
CA LEU A 99 -14.78 -0.91 -12.02
C LEU A 99 -14.80 0.14 -10.89
N GLU A 100 -15.79 0.13 -9.99
CA GLU A 100 -15.98 1.20 -8.99
C GLU A 100 -15.42 0.81 -7.62
N LEU A 101 -14.41 1.55 -7.15
CA LEU A 101 -13.80 1.38 -5.83
C LEU A 101 -14.29 2.47 -4.87
N THR A 102 -14.62 2.04 -3.65
CA THR A 102 -15.08 2.93 -2.58
C THR A 102 -14.02 3.04 -1.50
N VAL A 103 -13.80 4.26 -1.03
CA VAL A 103 -12.95 4.52 0.14
C VAL A 103 -13.83 4.85 1.33
N GLY A 104 -13.66 4.09 2.41
CA GLY A 104 -14.32 4.32 3.69
C GLY A 104 -13.67 5.46 4.49
N TRP A 105 -14.39 5.96 5.48
CA TRP A 105 -13.95 7.05 6.37
C TRP A 105 -12.78 6.67 7.30
N ASP A 106 -12.42 5.38 7.36
CA ASP A 106 -11.36 4.78 8.16
C ASP A 106 -10.15 4.36 7.30
N ASN A 107 -10.04 4.92 6.08
CA ASN A 107 -9.02 4.55 5.08
C ASN A 107 -9.09 3.08 4.62
N ASN A 108 -10.19 2.38 4.91
CA ASN A 108 -10.43 1.08 4.31
C ASN A 108 -10.86 1.26 2.86
N ILE A 109 -10.30 0.43 2.00
CA ILE A 109 -10.62 0.44 0.58
C ILE A 109 -11.49 -0.78 0.30
N VAL A 110 -12.70 -0.53 -0.16
CA VAL A 110 -13.61 -1.59 -0.58
C VAL A 110 -13.45 -1.75 -2.07
N PHE A 111 -12.90 -2.90 -2.44
CA PHE A 111 -12.74 -3.27 -3.84
C PHE A 111 -13.99 -3.99 -4.32
N PRO A 112 -14.47 -3.68 -5.52
CA PRO A 112 -15.47 -4.50 -6.19
C PRO A 112 -14.83 -5.84 -6.57
N ASN A 113 -15.41 -6.94 -6.10
CA ASN A 113 -15.01 -8.28 -6.53
C ASN A 113 -16.11 -8.88 -7.42
N PRO A 114 -15.88 -8.99 -8.74
CA PRO A 114 -16.86 -9.56 -9.66
C PRO A 114 -17.08 -11.06 -9.46
N LEU A 115 -16.15 -11.74 -8.78
CA LEU A 115 -16.24 -13.15 -8.44
C LEU A 115 -16.88 -13.39 -7.06
N GLY A 116 -17.24 -12.33 -6.33
CA GLY A 116 -17.64 -12.42 -4.93
C GLY A 116 -16.43 -12.67 -4.01
N GLY A 117 -16.63 -13.16 -2.78
CA GLY A 117 -15.52 -13.49 -1.90
C GLY A 117 -14.63 -14.58 -2.51
N CYS A 118 -13.32 -14.31 -2.62
CA CYS A 118 -12.37 -15.21 -3.28
C CYS A 118 -11.35 -15.76 -2.28
N ASP A 119 -11.11 -17.07 -2.29
CA ASP A 119 -10.07 -17.72 -1.47
C ASP A 119 -8.64 -17.33 -1.88
N ARG A 120 -8.50 -16.65 -3.02
CA ARG A 120 -7.24 -16.09 -3.54
C ARG A 120 -7.01 -14.63 -3.15
N ASP A 121 -7.97 -14.00 -2.49
CA ASP A 121 -7.78 -12.65 -1.95
C ASP A 121 -6.68 -12.70 -0.88
N TYR A 122 -5.74 -11.76 -0.94
CA TYR A 122 -4.52 -11.78 -0.15
C TYR A 122 -4.32 -10.50 0.66
N VAL A 123 -3.98 -10.64 1.94
CA VAL A 123 -3.55 -9.52 2.78
C VAL A 123 -2.30 -9.85 3.57
N SER A 124 -1.32 -8.95 3.57
CA SER A 124 -0.13 -8.99 4.41
C SER A 124 0.24 -7.58 4.83
N GLY A 125 -0.10 -7.20 6.07
CA GLY A 125 0.29 -5.92 6.66
C GLY A 125 -0.05 -4.73 5.77
N ASN A 126 0.92 -4.30 4.98
CA ASN A 126 0.82 -3.14 4.09
C ASN A 126 0.07 -3.43 2.79
N VAL A 127 -0.07 -4.68 2.38
CA VAL A 127 -0.66 -5.03 1.08
C VAL A 127 -2.00 -5.73 1.24
N GLU A 128 -3.02 -5.23 0.53
CA GLU A 128 -4.32 -5.84 0.31
C GLU A 128 -4.48 -6.09 -1.20
N ALA A 129 -4.78 -7.31 -1.62
CA ALA A 129 -4.89 -7.70 -3.02
C ALA A 129 -6.14 -8.54 -3.26
N PHE A 130 -6.93 -8.15 -4.26
CA PHE A 130 -8.22 -8.75 -4.60
C PHE A 130 -8.16 -9.36 -5.98
N TYR A 131 -8.48 -10.66 -6.07
CA TYR A 131 -8.39 -11.40 -7.32
C TYR A 131 -9.60 -11.09 -8.22
N LEU A 132 -9.33 -10.71 -9.46
CA LEU A 132 -10.35 -10.37 -10.46
C LEU A 132 -10.56 -11.44 -11.53
N GLY A 133 -9.61 -12.35 -11.70
CA GLY A 133 -9.70 -13.37 -12.74
C GLY A 133 -8.35 -13.85 -13.27
N ALA A 134 -8.41 -14.78 -14.22
CA ALA A 134 -7.23 -15.37 -14.85
C ALA A 134 -6.44 -14.31 -15.67
N PRO A 135 -5.15 -14.54 -15.99
CA PRO A 135 -4.33 -13.57 -16.71
C PRO A 135 -4.91 -13.07 -18.03
N GLY A 136 -5.77 -13.83 -18.72
CA GLY A 136 -6.39 -13.37 -19.97
C GLY A 136 -7.49 -12.32 -19.78
N TYR A 137 -8.06 -12.23 -18.58
CA TYR A 137 -9.24 -11.42 -18.27
C TYR A 137 -8.95 -9.90 -18.31
N TYR A 138 -7.68 -9.49 -18.14
CA TYR A 138 -7.32 -8.07 -18.03
C TYR A 138 -7.67 -7.23 -19.26
N ARG A 139 -7.59 -7.79 -20.49
CA ARG A 139 -7.91 -7.05 -21.72
C ARG A 139 -9.40 -6.70 -21.81
N GLU A 140 -10.21 -7.44 -21.07
CA GLU A 140 -11.65 -7.28 -21.00
C GLU A 140 -12.06 -6.44 -19.78
N LEU A 141 -11.14 -6.16 -18.85
CA LEU A 141 -11.43 -5.34 -17.68
C LEU A 141 -11.53 -3.86 -18.09
N PRO A 142 -12.61 -3.18 -17.69
CA PRO A 142 -12.72 -1.75 -17.88
C PRO A 142 -11.72 -0.99 -16.97
N PRO A 143 -11.45 0.31 -17.23
CA PRO A 143 -10.65 1.13 -16.32
C PRO A 143 -11.24 1.13 -14.90
N LEU A 144 -10.38 1.32 -13.90
CA LEU A 144 -10.84 1.49 -12.52
C LEU A 144 -11.27 2.93 -12.32
N SER A 145 -12.46 3.12 -11.78
CA SER A 145 -12.94 4.41 -11.28
C SER A 145 -12.82 4.38 -9.78
N VAL A 146 -12.11 5.35 -9.23
CA VAL A 146 -12.07 5.57 -7.79
C VAL A 146 -12.97 6.77 -7.51
N GLU A 147 -14.03 6.55 -6.73
CA GLU A 147 -14.85 7.65 -6.22
C GLU A 147 -14.39 8.01 -4.81
N LEU A 148 -14.04 9.28 -4.64
CA LEU A 148 -13.54 9.87 -3.39
C LEU A 148 -14.11 11.27 -3.29
N GLN A 149 -14.78 11.69 -2.22
CA GLN A 149 -15.12 13.13 -2.17
C GLN A 149 -13.84 13.98 -2.19
N LYS A 150 -13.93 15.24 -2.65
CA LYS A 150 -12.76 16.12 -2.86
C LYS A 150 -11.78 16.05 -1.69
N THR A 151 -12.30 16.26 -0.49
CA THR A 151 -11.70 15.81 0.76
C THR A 151 -12.83 15.28 1.63
N MET A 152 -12.66 14.09 2.19
CA MET A 152 -13.61 13.46 3.10
C MET A 152 -13.16 13.75 4.53
N VAL A 153 -13.86 14.66 5.22
CA VAL A 153 -13.58 15.00 6.63
C VAL A 153 -14.62 14.36 7.54
N ARG A 154 -14.17 13.61 8.55
CA ARG A 154 -15.03 13.07 9.61
C ARG A 154 -14.29 13.01 10.94
N GLY A 155 -14.83 13.71 11.93
CA GLY A 155 -14.20 13.80 13.25
C GLY A 155 -12.82 14.43 13.12
N ASN A 156 -11.78 13.68 13.46
CA ASN A 156 -10.40 14.12 13.40
C ASN A 156 -9.60 13.52 12.22
N THR A 157 -10.29 12.92 11.24
CA THR A 157 -9.67 12.28 10.07
C THR A 157 -10.12 12.94 8.78
N ALA A 158 -9.17 13.26 7.91
CA ALA A 158 -9.37 13.73 6.55
C ALA A 158 -8.78 12.72 5.57
N ILE A 159 -9.52 12.40 4.51
CA ILE A 159 -9.09 11.46 3.46
C ILE A 159 -9.20 12.14 2.10
N VAL A 160 -8.16 12.01 1.28
CA VAL A 160 -8.05 12.69 0.00
C VAL A 160 -7.37 11.81 -1.05
N GLY A 161 -7.77 11.95 -2.30
CA GLY A 161 -7.04 11.37 -3.44
C GLY A 161 -5.84 12.23 -3.80
N VAL A 162 -4.68 11.65 -4.05
CA VAL A 162 -3.44 12.36 -4.37
C VAL A 162 -2.79 11.76 -5.62
N ASN A 163 -2.30 12.59 -6.54
CA ASN A 163 -1.53 12.13 -7.70
C ASN A 163 -0.06 11.86 -7.36
N GLU A 164 0.72 11.41 -8.34
CA GLU A 164 2.14 11.09 -8.17
C GLU A 164 3.04 12.27 -7.76
N ASP A 165 2.61 13.50 -8.04
CA ASP A 165 3.32 14.73 -7.70
C ASP A 165 2.90 15.33 -6.34
N GLY A 166 1.98 14.68 -5.62
CA GLY A 166 1.46 15.16 -4.34
C GLY A 166 0.30 16.16 -4.46
N GLY A 167 -0.25 16.35 -5.66
CA GLY A 167 -1.42 17.18 -5.91
C GLY A 167 -2.72 16.46 -5.56
N VAL A 168 -3.62 17.16 -4.87
CA VAL A 168 -4.96 16.65 -4.53
C VAL A 168 -5.81 16.48 -5.80
N LEU A 169 -6.47 15.32 -5.88
CA LEU A 169 -7.33 14.92 -6.98
C LEU A 169 -8.75 15.47 -6.83
N PRO A 170 -9.49 15.59 -7.95
CA PRO A 170 -10.93 15.88 -7.90
C PRO A 170 -11.74 14.73 -7.29
N ARG A 171 -13.03 14.98 -7.05
CA ARG A 171 -13.99 14.03 -6.43
C ARG A 171 -14.08 12.65 -7.13
N ARG A 172 -13.67 12.57 -8.38
CA ARG A 172 -13.67 11.31 -9.09
C ARG A 172 -12.51 11.32 -10.05
N PHE A 173 -11.70 10.28 -9.98
CA PHE A 173 -10.63 10.08 -10.93
C PHE A 173 -10.74 8.69 -11.55
N LEU A 174 -10.50 8.66 -12.86
CA LEU A 174 -10.36 7.43 -13.60
C LEU A 174 -8.90 7.02 -13.55
N TYR A 175 -8.67 5.80 -13.09
CA TYR A 175 -7.37 5.18 -13.06
C TYR A 175 -7.24 4.30 -14.32
N ASP A 176 -6.50 4.81 -15.29
CA ASP A 176 -6.21 4.18 -16.57
C ASP A 176 -4.85 3.46 -16.56
N PHE A 177 -4.47 2.88 -15.41
CA PHE A 177 -3.21 2.14 -15.24
C PHE A 177 -1.94 3.00 -15.36
N ARG A 178 -2.05 4.33 -15.36
CA ARG A 178 -0.91 5.27 -15.25
C ARG A 178 -0.28 5.27 -13.86
N PRO A 179 0.99 5.72 -13.71
CA PRO A 179 1.67 5.69 -12.43
C PRO A 179 0.92 6.44 -11.32
N GLY A 180 0.62 5.70 -10.25
CA GLY A 180 0.62 6.13 -8.85
C GLY A 180 -0.36 7.21 -8.42
N HIS A 181 -1.66 6.91 -8.39
CA HIS A 181 -2.59 7.64 -7.53
C HIS A 181 -2.61 7.01 -6.14
N PHE A 182 -2.78 7.85 -5.12
CA PHE A 182 -2.80 7.46 -3.72
C PHE A 182 -4.11 7.88 -3.08
N VAL A 183 -4.54 7.10 -2.10
CA VAL A 183 -5.51 7.53 -1.09
C VAL A 183 -4.69 7.89 0.14
N LEU A 184 -4.70 9.17 0.52
CA LEU A 184 -4.00 9.68 1.69
C LEU A 184 -5.03 9.91 2.80
N ALA A 185 -4.81 9.30 3.96
CA ALA A 185 -5.55 9.58 5.18
C ALA A 185 -4.64 10.32 6.17
N VAL A 186 -5.18 11.38 6.76
CA VAL A 186 -4.53 12.19 7.79
C VAL A 186 -5.45 12.24 9.00
N THR A 187 -4.94 11.83 10.15
CA THR A 187 -5.67 11.87 11.43
C THR A 187 -4.90 12.73 12.43
N VAL A 188 -5.58 13.66 13.09
CA VAL A 188 -5.00 14.52 14.12
C VAL A 188 -5.50 14.07 15.49
N ASP A 189 -4.62 13.64 16.37
CA ASP A 189 -5.00 13.17 17.71
C ASP A 189 -3.93 13.51 18.74
N GLY A 190 -4.33 14.09 19.87
CA GLY A 190 -3.42 14.42 20.98
C GLY A 190 -2.19 15.24 20.58
N GLY A 191 -2.32 16.17 19.62
CA GLY A 191 -1.19 16.98 19.11
C GLY A 191 -0.24 16.24 18.16
N LYS A 192 -0.57 14.99 17.80
CA LYS A 192 0.15 14.19 16.79
C LYS A 192 -0.64 14.14 15.50
N VAL A 193 0.07 14.07 14.38
CA VAL A 193 -0.54 13.88 13.06
C VAL A 193 -0.09 12.55 12.48
N TYR A 194 -1.05 11.67 12.25
CA TYR A 194 -0.86 10.36 11.64
C TYR A 194 -1.20 10.46 10.16
N ALA A 195 -0.25 10.17 9.27
CA ALA A 195 -0.47 10.16 7.83
C ALA A 195 -0.19 8.76 7.27
N GLU A 196 -1.11 8.26 6.45
CA GLU A 196 -1.01 6.97 5.77
C GLU A 196 -1.44 7.12 4.31
N ALA A 197 -0.60 6.70 3.36
CA ALA A 197 -0.93 6.72 1.94
C ALA A 197 -0.94 5.31 1.36
N LYS A 198 -2.07 4.93 0.76
CA LYS A 198 -2.28 3.67 0.04
C LYS A 198 -2.22 3.92 -1.47
N GLN A 199 -1.28 3.29 -2.16
CA GLN A 199 -1.23 3.28 -3.61
C GLN A 199 -2.20 2.23 -4.15
N ILE A 200 -3.13 2.65 -5.00
CA ILE A 200 -4.04 1.73 -5.69
C ILE A 200 -3.43 1.37 -7.04
N SER A 201 -3.37 0.08 -7.34
CA SER A 201 -2.80 -0.40 -8.60
C SER A 201 -3.51 -1.66 -9.09
N PHE A 202 -3.62 -1.80 -10.40
CA PHE A 202 -3.85 -3.10 -11.00
C PHE A 202 -2.53 -3.81 -11.22
N ARG A 203 -2.51 -5.11 -10.94
CA ARG A 203 -1.35 -5.95 -11.13
C ARG A 203 -1.73 -7.23 -11.87
N MET A 204 -0.89 -7.63 -12.80
CA MET A 204 -1.01 -8.88 -13.52
C MET A 204 0.18 -9.76 -13.14
N GLN A 205 -0.09 -11.04 -12.90
CA GLN A 205 0.92 -12.08 -12.73
C GLN A 205 0.63 -13.15 -13.77
N ASN A 206 1.61 -13.39 -14.62
CA ASN A 206 1.54 -14.32 -15.74
C ASN A 206 2.92 -14.97 -15.89
N SER A 207 3.14 -15.70 -16.98
CA SER A 207 4.41 -16.42 -17.22
C SER A 207 5.65 -15.54 -17.34
N THR A 208 5.53 -14.21 -17.49
CA THR A 208 6.68 -13.30 -17.56
C THR A 208 7.18 -12.83 -16.20
N ASN A 209 6.35 -12.87 -15.17
CA ASN A 209 6.66 -12.33 -13.84
C ASN A 209 6.22 -13.23 -12.67
N SER A 210 5.74 -14.43 -12.98
CA SER A 210 5.50 -15.50 -12.03
C SER A 210 6.11 -16.80 -12.53
N ILE A 211 6.60 -17.61 -11.60
CA ILE A 211 7.26 -18.88 -11.90
C ILE A 211 6.23 -20.01 -12.06
N ALA A 212 5.15 -19.98 -11.29
CA ALA A 212 4.23 -21.10 -11.17
C ALA A 212 2.83 -20.75 -11.74
N PRO A 213 2.22 -21.59 -12.59
CA PRO A 213 0.92 -21.30 -13.19
C PRO A 213 -0.22 -21.07 -12.18
N GLN A 214 -0.15 -21.67 -11.00
CA GLN A 214 -1.12 -21.44 -9.93
C GLN A 214 -1.07 -20.02 -9.35
N ASP A 215 0.03 -19.31 -9.59
CA ASP A 215 0.23 -17.92 -9.15
C ASP A 215 -0.21 -16.91 -10.21
N HIS A 216 -0.87 -17.36 -11.26
CA HIS A 216 -1.33 -16.52 -12.35
C HIS A 216 -2.67 -15.85 -12.03
N GLY A 217 -2.83 -14.60 -12.47
CA GLY A 217 -4.05 -13.85 -12.24
C GLY A 217 -3.97 -12.37 -12.59
N VAL A 218 -5.05 -11.69 -12.26
CA VAL A 218 -5.19 -10.23 -12.28
C VAL A 218 -5.73 -9.80 -10.93
N TRP A 219 -5.13 -8.76 -10.35
CA TRP A 219 -5.49 -8.24 -9.03
C TRP A 219 -5.68 -6.73 -9.07
N VAL A 220 -6.58 -6.24 -8.22
CA VAL A 220 -6.49 -4.87 -7.70
C VAL A 220 -5.77 -4.92 -6.36
N VAL A 221 -4.80 -4.03 -6.18
CA VAL A 221 -3.91 -4.02 -5.02
C VAL A 221 -3.88 -2.64 -4.39
N ALA A 222 -4.18 -2.55 -3.10
CA ALA A 222 -3.84 -1.41 -2.24
C ALA A 222 -2.53 -1.72 -1.50
N ASP A 223 -1.54 -0.83 -1.67
CA ASP A 223 -0.22 -0.96 -1.06
C ASP A 223 0.03 0.25 -0.15
N THR A 224 0.24 0.03 1.13
CA THR A 224 0.55 1.09 2.11
C THR A 224 2.01 1.48 1.94
N VAL A 225 2.25 2.44 1.05
CA VAL A 225 3.61 2.88 0.65
C VAL A 225 4.20 3.94 1.57
N PHE A 226 3.36 4.60 2.37
CA PHE A 226 3.77 5.64 3.29
C PHE A 226 2.95 5.57 4.57
N LYS A 227 3.64 5.58 5.71
CA LYS A 227 3.04 5.67 7.03
C LYS A 227 3.98 6.42 7.95
N LYS A 228 3.54 7.54 8.52
CA LYS A 228 4.36 8.40 9.37
C LYS A 228 3.53 9.09 10.44
N VAL A 229 4.12 9.24 11.62
CA VAL A 229 3.61 10.10 12.69
C VAL A 229 4.48 11.35 12.73
N PHE A 230 3.83 12.51 12.75
CA PHE A 230 4.45 13.81 12.90
C PHE A 230 4.11 14.38 14.28
N GLU A 231 5.12 14.98 14.91
CA GLU A 231 5.01 15.60 16.23
C GLU A 231 5.62 17.00 16.16
N GLY A 232 5.13 17.93 17.00
CA GLY A 232 5.66 19.29 17.06
C GLY A 232 5.48 20.10 15.76
N LEU A 233 4.43 19.84 14.99
CA LEU A 233 4.08 20.67 13.84
C LEU A 233 3.60 22.06 14.32
N PRO A 234 3.93 23.14 13.60
CA PRO A 234 3.53 24.48 13.98
C PRO A 234 2.00 24.63 13.93
N ASP A 235 1.42 25.29 14.92
CA ASP A 235 0.00 25.67 14.86
C ASP A 235 -0.15 26.96 14.06
N THR A 236 -0.31 26.80 12.75
CA THR A 236 -0.39 27.90 11.77
C THR A 236 -1.51 27.63 10.78
N GLU A 237 -2.08 28.68 10.19
CA GLU A 237 -3.02 28.58 9.06
C GLU A 237 -2.27 28.61 7.71
N ASN A 238 -0.96 28.83 7.73
CA ASN A 238 -0.14 28.89 6.52
C ASN A 238 0.18 27.48 6.00
N GLU A 239 -0.46 27.09 4.90
CA GLU A 239 -0.25 25.80 4.22
C GLU A 239 1.24 25.56 3.87
N TYR A 240 1.95 26.61 3.45
CA TYR A 240 3.36 26.47 3.04
C TYR A 240 4.27 26.15 4.23
N GLU A 241 4.05 26.82 5.36
CA GLU A 241 4.81 26.60 6.60
C GLU A 241 4.60 25.17 7.12
N LEU A 242 3.35 24.71 7.20
CA LEU A 242 3.02 23.32 7.55
C LEU A 242 3.67 22.33 6.60
N LYS A 243 3.55 22.56 5.28
CA LYS A 243 4.16 21.71 4.26
C LYS A 243 5.66 21.57 4.46
N MET A 244 6.38 22.64 4.77
CA MET A 244 7.83 22.59 5.02
C MET A 244 8.14 21.80 6.29
N ALA A 245 7.45 22.08 7.40
CA ALA A 245 7.62 21.35 8.65
C ALA A 245 7.38 19.83 8.49
N ILE A 246 6.34 19.44 7.75
CA ILE A 246 6.04 18.05 7.41
C ILE A 246 7.16 17.44 6.56
N ARG A 247 7.57 18.15 5.50
CA ARG A 247 8.60 17.67 4.56
C ARG A 247 9.94 17.42 5.26
N ASP A 248 10.30 18.24 6.24
CA ASP A 248 11.55 18.11 6.98
C ASP A 248 11.58 16.89 7.91
N GLN A 249 10.42 16.41 8.36
CA GLN A 249 10.29 15.19 9.16
C GLN A 249 10.22 13.90 8.32
N ILE A 250 10.10 14.01 6.99
CA ILE A 250 10.12 12.85 6.08
C ILE A 250 11.57 12.61 5.66
N PRO A 251 12.21 11.50 6.08
CA PRO A 251 13.56 11.20 5.66
C PRO A 251 13.61 11.01 4.14
N ASP A 252 14.76 11.32 3.52
CA ASP A 252 14.95 10.90 2.14
C ASP A 252 14.89 9.38 2.06
N PRO A 253 14.23 8.82 1.04
CA PRO A 253 14.12 7.38 0.91
C PRO A 253 15.52 6.78 0.84
N GLU A 254 15.78 5.75 1.66
CA GLU A 254 16.91 4.85 1.44
C GLU A 254 16.68 4.19 0.08
N ASN A 255 17.28 4.76 -0.97
CA ASN A 255 17.02 4.38 -2.36
C ASN A 255 17.71 3.05 -2.68
N PHE A 256 17.11 1.92 -2.28
CA PHE A 256 17.67 0.59 -2.51
C PHE A 256 17.65 0.13 -3.99
N GLU A 257 16.78 0.70 -4.84
CA GLU A 257 16.62 0.28 -6.25
C GLU A 257 17.15 1.30 -7.30
N THR A 258 18.02 2.25 -6.94
CA THR A 258 18.59 3.36 -7.74
C THR A 258 17.83 4.69 -7.71
N LYS A 259 18.61 5.79 -7.71
CA LYS A 259 18.23 7.21 -7.71
C LYS A 259 17.26 7.56 -8.86
N LYS A 260 15.97 7.29 -8.72
CA LYS A 260 14.95 8.06 -9.44
C LYS A 260 14.77 9.41 -8.75
N ARG A 261 14.79 10.50 -9.53
CA ARG A 261 14.70 11.89 -9.02
C ARG A 261 13.36 12.23 -8.34
N ASN A 262 12.30 11.43 -8.54
CA ASN A 262 10.92 11.75 -8.13
C ASN A 262 10.29 10.74 -7.15
N THR A 263 11.06 9.95 -6.40
CA THR A 263 10.50 8.88 -5.53
C THR A 263 10.51 9.24 -4.04
N SER A 264 10.57 10.53 -3.70
CA SER A 264 10.53 10.95 -2.30
C SER A 264 9.10 11.07 -1.83
N MET A 265 8.75 10.42 -0.72
CA MET A 265 7.42 10.56 -0.09
C MET A 265 7.15 11.99 0.43
N LYS A 266 8.16 12.87 0.36
CA LYS A 266 8.04 14.32 0.57
C LYS A 266 6.97 14.97 -0.32
N VAL A 267 6.59 14.35 -1.44
CA VAL A 267 5.48 14.83 -2.30
C VAL A 267 4.17 14.97 -1.53
N PHE A 268 3.92 14.14 -0.52
CA PHE A 268 2.69 14.19 0.28
C PHE A 268 2.62 15.42 1.21
N GLY A 269 3.71 16.14 1.44
CA GLY A 269 3.74 17.24 2.41
C GLY A 269 2.67 18.31 2.18
N LYS A 270 2.37 18.62 0.91
CA LYS A 270 1.32 19.60 0.57
C LYS A 270 -0.07 19.05 0.91
N ALA A 271 -0.38 17.84 0.46
CA ALA A 271 -1.69 17.22 0.71
C ALA A 271 -1.94 16.98 2.21
N ILE A 272 -0.89 16.61 2.97
CA ILE A 272 -0.99 16.48 4.43
C ILE A 272 -1.28 17.84 5.08
N ALA A 273 -0.57 18.91 4.70
CA ALA A 273 -0.82 20.25 5.21
C ALA A 273 -2.27 20.70 4.95
N GLN A 274 -2.78 20.47 3.74
CA GLN A 274 -4.17 20.77 3.38
C GLN A 274 -5.17 20.01 4.26
N CYS A 275 -4.95 18.71 4.47
CA CYS A 275 -5.80 17.91 5.35
C CYS A 275 -5.80 18.43 6.79
N ILE A 276 -4.65 18.84 7.33
CA ILE A 276 -4.57 19.41 8.68
C ILE A 276 -5.40 20.70 8.76
N LEU A 277 -5.31 21.58 7.76
CA LEU A 277 -6.08 22.82 7.73
C LEU A 277 -7.58 22.57 7.62
N GLU A 278 -8.00 21.58 6.82
CA GLU A 278 -9.41 21.20 6.73
C GLU A 278 -9.97 20.53 8.00
N LEU A 279 -9.10 19.99 8.85
CA LEU A 279 -9.47 19.41 10.14
C LEU A 279 -9.56 20.44 11.27
N LYS A 280 -9.06 21.67 11.04
CA LYS A 280 -9.25 22.75 12.01
C LYS A 280 -10.74 23.10 12.08
N PRO A 281 -11.28 23.36 13.29
CA PRO A 281 -12.67 23.79 13.43
C PRO A 281 -12.89 25.08 12.64
N ASP A 282 -14.07 25.21 12.03
CA ASP A 282 -14.44 26.41 11.30
C ASP A 282 -14.27 27.64 12.22
N PRO A 283 -13.52 28.67 11.81
CA PRO A 283 -13.25 29.85 12.64
C PRO A 283 -14.55 30.53 13.13
N VAL A 284 -15.65 30.43 12.37
CA VAL A 284 -16.96 30.96 12.77
C VAL A 284 -17.56 30.17 13.95
N VAL A 285 -17.37 28.85 13.97
CA VAL A 285 -17.84 27.97 15.04
C VAL A 285 -16.96 28.09 16.29
N ALA A 286 -15.64 28.26 16.11
CA ALA A 286 -14.71 28.49 17.20
C ALA A 286 -14.95 29.83 17.92
N GLN A 287 -15.26 30.89 17.18
CA GLN A 287 -15.63 32.20 17.75
C GLN A 287 -16.97 32.16 18.48
N ALA A 288 -17.96 31.42 17.97
CA ALA A 288 -19.25 31.26 18.65
C ALA A 288 -19.14 30.46 19.97
N ALA A 289 -18.26 29.46 20.02
CA ALA A 289 -17.98 28.69 21.24
C ALA A 289 -17.19 29.50 22.30
N GLN A 290 -16.33 30.43 21.87
CA GLN A 290 -15.62 31.34 22.77
C GLN A 290 -16.49 32.51 23.26
N ALA A 291 -17.52 32.90 22.51
CA ALA A 291 -18.46 33.96 22.90
C ALA A 291 -19.57 33.47 23.86
N THR A 292 -19.68 32.16 24.07
CA THR A 292 -20.67 31.53 24.98
C THR A 292 -20.03 30.91 26.23
N ALA A 293 -18.72 31.02 26.39
CA ALA A 293 -17.94 30.68 27.58
C ALA A 293 -17.59 31.94 28.38
#